data_AF-E6ZUG0-F1
#
_entry.id   AF-E6ZUG0-F1
#
_cell.length_a   1.000
_cell.length_b   1.000
_cell.length_c   1.000
_cell.angle_alpha   90.00
_cell.angle_beta   90.00
_cell.angle_gamma   90.00
#
_symmetry.space_group_name_H-M   'P 1'
#
loop_
_entity.id
_entity.type
_entity.pdbx_description
1 polymer ?
#
loop_
_entity_poly.entity_id
_entity_poly.type
_entity_poly.pdbx_seq_one_letter_code
_entity_poly.pdbx_strand_id
1 'polypeptide(L)'
;MKVSYSLAFLLIILGVTVAMPPLSGSSPAKPVAVQVPSTASLDAPHAIAHEIPDLASLRATFHRELSRHQTATLARALTRDRTPLAYTNAQLRMHIHFLHLRHPDYAAHDALASINDLHSRGYRFAADTDPGMHAPLGTRWDFALLGPYPAKRLLGVERKAGLRKVEDEVRQELDNAREALWMQMDTEMARGRGEGVRMVFTDDVELLRSAVEYYQARLRVALEAVRV
;
A
#
# COMPACT_ATOMS: atom_id res chain seq x y z
N MET A 1 26.83 5.20 37.84
CA MET A 1 26.37 3.92 38.42
C MET A 1 25.97 3.00 37.30
N LYS A 2 26.66 1.86 37.19
CA LYS A 2 26.33 0.74 36.30
C LYS A 2 25.28 -0.12 37.02
N VAL A 3 24.24 -0.58 36.33
CA VAL A 3 23.73 -1.96 36.45
C VAL A 3 23.11 -2.37 35.11
N SER A 4 23.61 -3.50 34.61
CA SER A 4 23.14 -4.28 33.46
C SER A 4 22.24 -5.43 33.92
N TYR A 5 21.25 -5.82 33.13
CA TYR A 5 20.66 -7.18 33.10
C TYR A 5 20.18 -7.42 31.65
N SER A 6 20.92 -8.18 30.81
CA SER A 6 20.80 -9.64 30.60
C SER A 6 19.34 -10.07 30.33
N LEU A 7 18.89 -10.23 29.08
CA LEU A 7 19.10 -11.38 28.19
C LEU A 7 18.60 -12.71 28.78
N ALA A 8 17.33 -13.04 28.55
CA ALA A 8 16.80 -14.41 28.45
C ALA A 8 15.29 -14.35 28.15
N PHE A 9 14.85 -14.89 27.01
CA PHE A 9 13.90 -16.01 26.91
C PHE A 9 13.47 -16.23 25.45
N LEU A 10 14.30 -17.02 24.78
CA LEU A 10 14.03 -17.77 23.56
C LEU A 10 13.36 -19.10 23.96
N LEU A 11 12.52 -19.66 23.09
CA LEU A 11 11.99 -21.04 23.05
C LEU A 11 10.75 -21.37 23.90
N ILE A 12 9.59 -21.43 23.22
CA ILE A 12 8.57 -22.46 23.48
C ILE A 12 8.14 -23.06 22.12
N ILE A 13 8.83 -24.13 21.72
CA ILE A 13 8.33 -25.15 20.78
C ILE A 13 8.39 -26.47 21.55
N LEU A 14 7.23 -27.02 21.89
CA LEU A 14 7.01 -28.38 22.40
C LEU A 14 5.51 -28.65 22.17
N GLY A 15 5.03 -29.65 21.44
CA GLY A 15 5.48 -31.03 21.36
C GLY A 15 4.31 -31.89 21.87
N VAL A 16 3.43 -32.35 20.97
CA VAL A 16 2.34 -33.29 21.31
C VAL A 16 2.58 -34.59 20.53
N THR A 17 3.13 -35.57 21.24
CA THR A 17 3.21 -36.98 20.82
C THR A 17 2.56 -37.83 21.91
N VAL A 18 1.43 -38.46 21.60
CA VAL A 18 0.79 -39.52 22.40
C VAL A 18 0.09 -40.43 21.39
N ALA A 19 0.68 -41.56 20.99
CA ALA A 19 0.63 -42.90 21.59
C ALA A 19 -0.34 -43.84 20.82
N MET A 20 0.22 -44.88 20.19
CA MET A 20 -0.50 -46.10 19.78
C MET A 20 -0.70 -47.03 20.99
N PRO A 21 -1.63 -48.01 20.91
CA PRO A 21 -1.20 -49.43 20.80
C PRO A 21 -2.22 -50.28 19.96
N PRO A 22 -2.19 -51.64 19.91
CA PRO A 22 -1.56 -52.40 18.82
C PRO A 22 -2.43 -53.50 18.13
N LEU A 23 -1.93 -53.95 16.96
CA LEU A 23 -1.90 -55.29 16.32
C LEU A 23 -3.04 -56.33 16.54
N SER A 24 -3.57 -56.90 15.44
CA SER A 24 -3.38 -58.34 15.09
C SER A 24 -4.12 -58.83 13.83
N GLY A 25 -3.40 -59.64 13.03
CA GLY A 25 -3.90 -60.73 12.16
C GLY A 25 -4.24 -60.36 10.71
N SER A 26 -3.88 -61.09 9.65
CA SER A 26 -3.13 -62.34 9.47
C SER A 26 -2.91 -62.62 7.97
N SER A 27 -1.67 -62.95 7.58
CA SER A 27 -1.27 -63.94 6.54
C SER A 27 -1.51 -63.73 5.02
N PRO A 28 -0.76 -64.44 4.13
CA PRO A 28 -0.03 -63.81 3.02
C PRO A 28 -0.23 -64.45 1.62
N ALA A 29 0.32 -63.82 0.57
CA ALA A 29 0.79 -64.38 -0.73
C ALA A 29 1.08 -63.18 -1.67
N LYS A 30 2.04 -63.08 -2.60
CA LYS A 30 3.16 -63.86 -3.19
C LYS A 30 3.88 -62.82 -4.10
N PRO A 31 5.14 -63.02 -4.54
CA PRO A 31 5.90 -61.96 -5.22
C PRO A 31 5.63 -61.95 -6.74
N VAL A 32 5.57 -60.76 -7.33
CA VAL A 32 5.75 -60.57 -8.77
C VAL A 32 6.80 -59.48 -8.94
N ALA A 33 7.99 -59.91 -9.34
CA ALA A 33 9.00 -59.05 -9.95
C ALA A 33 8.59 -58.76 -11.41
N VAL A 34 9.35 -57.87 -12.07
CA VAL A 34 9.26 -57.43 -13.49
C VAL A 34 8.42 -56.14 -13.59
N GLN A 35 8.90 -54.97 -14.04
CA GLN A 35 9.91 -54.65 -15.05
C GLN A 35 10.37 -53.18 -14.87
N VAL A 36 11.66 -52.91 -15.10
CA VAL A 36 12.19 -51.56 -15.32
C VAL A 36 12.04 -51.19 -16.81
N PRO A 37 11.65 -49.95 -17.12
CA PRO A 37 12.28 -49.19 -18.22
C PRO A 37 12.77 -47.84 -17.65
N SER A 38 14.08 -47.68 -17.46
CA SER A 38 15.01 -47.01 -18.37
C SER A 38 14.48 -45.68 -18.96
N THR A 39 14.96 -44.59 -18.36
CA THR A 39 15.46 -43.36 -18.99
C THR A 39 14.68 -42.78 -20.18
N ALA A 40 13.95 -41.68 -19.95
CA ALA A 40 13.82 -40.61 -20.94
C ALA A 40 13.45 -39.27 -20.27
N SER A 41 14.20 -38.23 -20.64
CA SER A 41 13.96 -36.79 -20.48
C SER A 41 13.77 -36.21 -19.08
N LEU A 42 14.89 -35.84 -18.46
CA LEU A 42 15.00 -34.53 -17.81
C LEU A 42 14.91 -33.47 -18.92
N ASP A 43 13.69 -33.05 -19.27
CA ASP A 43 13.48 -31.92 -20.16
C ASP A 43 13.01 -30.68 -19.39
N ALA A 44 13.74 -29.61 -19.67
CA ALA A 44 13.47 -28.19 -19.44
C ALA A 44 13.49 -27.69 -17.97
N PRO A 45 14.43 -26.78 -17.61
CA PRO A 45 14.14 -25.85 -16.52
C PRO A 45 12.86 -25.11 -16.88
N HIS A 46 11.90 -25.06 -15.94
CA HIS A 46 10.76 -24.15 -16.03
C HIS A 46 11.29 -22.74 -16.25
N ALA A 47 11.31 -22.31 -17.52
CA ALA A 47 11.39 -20.91 -17.85
C ALA A 47 10.16 -20.30 -17.18
N ILE A 48 10.38 -19.58 -16.08
CA ILE A 48 9.39 -18.67 -15.53
C ILE A 48 9.15 -17.70 -16.68
N ALA A 49 8.10 -17.94 -17.48
CA ALA A 49 7.64 -16.99 -18.46
C ALA A 49 7.35 -15.73 -17.65
N HIS A 50 8.20 -14.72 -17.79
CA HIS A 50 7.91 -13.40 -17.26
C HIS A 50 6.67 -12.93 -18.01
N GLU A 51 5.49 -13.16 -17.43
CA GLU A 51 4.23 -12.66 -17.97
C GLU A 51 4.38 -11.15 -18.12
N ILE A 52 4.39 -10.70 -19.38
CA ILE A 52 4.40 -9.28 -19.71
C ILE A 52 3.08 -8.73 -19.14
N PRO A 53 3.12 -7.77 -18.21
CA PRO A 53 1.90 -7.27 -17.59
C PRO A 53 1.02 -6.60 -18.64
N ASP A 54 -0.28 -6.90 -18.63
CA ASP A 54 -1.26 -6.24 -19.51
C ASP A 54 -1.45 -4.78 -19.11
N LEU A 55 -0.61 -3.92 -19.68
CA LEU A 55 -0.63 -2.47 -19.42
C LEU A 55 -1.95 -1.81 -19.83
N ALA A 56 -2.67 -2.36 -20.81
CA ALA A 56 -3.91 -1.77 -21.28
C ALA A 56 -5.03 -1.96 -20.25
N SER A 57 -5.16 -3.18 -19.71
CA SER A 57 -6.11 -3.49 -18.64
C SER A 57 -5.80 -2.72 -17.35
N LEU A 58 -4.53 -2.69 -16.92
CA LEU A 58 -4.11 -1.94 -15.75
C LEU A 58 -4.41 -0.44 -15.89
N ARG A 59 -4.12 0.14 -17.06
CA ARG A 59 -4.44 1.53 -17.37
C ARG A 59 -5.93 1.81 -17.33
N ALA A 60 -6.75 0.91 -17.88
CA ALA A 60 -8.20 1.05 -17.88
C ALA A 60 -8.76 1.04 -16.45
N THR A 61 -8.28 0.14 -15.59
CA THR A 61 -8.65 0.09 -14.18
C THR A 61 -8.22 1.35 -13.44
N PHE A 62 -6.99 1.81 -13.61
CA PHE A 62 -6.51 3.07 -13.01
C PHE A 62 -7.38 4.28 -13.42
N HIS A 63 -7.65 4.47 -14.71
CA HIS A 63 -8.48 5.60 -15.16
C HIS A 63 -9.93 5.52 -14.67
N ARG A 64 -10.47 4.31 -14.48
CA ARG A 64 -11.79 4.10 -13.90
C ARG A 64 -11.84 4.58 -12.45
N GLU A 65 -10.89 4.14 -11.62
CA GLU A 65 -10.82 4.58 -10.22
C GLU A 65 -10.53 6.08 -10.12
N LEU A 66 -9.67 6.61 -11.00
CA LEU A 66 -9.43 8.04 -11.07
C LEU A 66 -10.71 8.84 -11.36
N SER A 67 -11.50 8.38 -12.33
CA SER A 67 -12.75 9.04 -12.73
C SER A 67 -13.77 9.01 -11.58
N ARG A 68 -13.86 7.89 -10.86
CA ARG A 68 -14.70 7.78 -9.66
C ARG A 68 -14.25 8.75 -8.57
N HIS A 69 -12.96 8.78 -8.27
CA HIS A 69 -12.38 9.68 -7.27
C HIS A 69 -12.63 11.16 -7.60
N GLN A 70 -12.43 11.55 -8.86
CA GLN A 70 -12.68 12.92 -9.33
C GLN A 70 -14.15 13.29 -9.23
N THR A 71 -15.04 12.40 -9.66
CA THR A 71 -16.50 12.60 -9.59
C THR A 71 -16.94 12.76 -8.13
N ALA A 72 -16.48 11.90 -7.24
CA ALA A 72 -16.79 11.99 -5.81
C ALA A 72 -16.25 13.29 -5.19
N THR A 73 -15.03 13.70 -5.56
CA THR A 73 -14.43 14.95 -5.09
C THR A 73 -15.20 16.18 -5.57
N LEU A 74 -15.62 16.22 -6.82
CA LEU A 74 -16.44 17.30 -7.36
C LEU A 74 -17.80 17.36 -6.69
N ALA A 75 -18.48 16.22 -6.52
CA ALA A 75 -19.77 16.15 -5.82
C ALA A 75 -19.67 16.73 -4.40
N ARG A 76 -18.61 16.39 -3.66
CA ARG A 76 -18.37 16.93 -2.30
C ARG A 76 -18.05 18.43 -2.32
N ALA A 77 -17.30 18.92 -3.30
CA ALA A 77 -17.02 20.35 -3.43
C ALA A 77 -18.27 21.20 -3.79
N LEU A 78 -19.27 20.59 -4.41
CA LEU A 78 -20.55 21.24 -4.71
C LEU A 78 -21.44 21.40 -3.48
N THR A 79 -21.38 20.48 -2.52
CA THR A 79 -22.21 20.49 -1.30
C THR A 79 -21.55 21.16 -0.10
N ARG A 80 -20.26 21.52 -0.22
CA ARG A 80 -19.50 22.18 0.85
C ARG A 80 -20.04 23.58 1.16
N ASP A 81 -20.03 23.96 2.44
CA ASP A 81 -20.15 25.35 2.86
C ASP A 81 -19.03 26.20 2.21
N ARG A 82 -19.43 27.33 1.60
CA ARG A 82 -18.54 28.24 0.88
C ARG A 82 -18.39 29.59 1.58
N THR A 83 -18.95 29.74 2.78
CA THR A 83 -18.79 30.97 3.56
C THR A 83 -17.30 31.17 3.92
N PRO A 84 -16.82 32.43 3.94
CA PRO A 84 -15.45 32.72 4.36
C PRO A 84 -15.14 32.18 5.76
N LEU A 85 -16.10 32.28 6.68
CA LEU A 85 -15.96 31.77 8.05
C LEU A 85 -15.75 30.25 8.10
N ALA A 86 -16.52 29.47 7.32
CA ALA A 86 -16.33 28.02 7.23
C ALA A 86 -14.95 27.66 6.68
N TYR A 87 -14.46 28.41 5.68
CA TYR A 87 -13.12 28.22 5.12
C TYR A 87 -12.03 28.52 6.15
N THR A 88 -12.10 29.66 6.85
CA THR A 88 -11.14 30.03 7.90
C THR A 88 -11.13 29.01 9.04
N ASN A 89 -12.30 28.54 9.47
CA ASN A 89 -12.40 27.49 10.49
C ASN A 89 -11.77 26.16 10.03
N ALA A 90 -12.00 25.78 8.76
CA ALA A 90 -11.39 24.58 8.20
C ALA A 90 -9.86 24.72 8.08
N GLN A 91 -9.36 25.91 7.71
CA GLN A 91 -7.93 26.21 7.64
C GLN A 91 -7.26 26.11 9.02
N LEU A 92 -7.89 26.69 10.05
CA LEU A 92 -7.40 26.59 11.43
C LEU A 92 -7.36 25.14 11.91
N ARG A 93 -8.42 24.35 11.64
CA ARG A 93 -8.45 22.93 11.96
C ARG A 93 -7.33 22.16 11.26
N MET A 94 -7.08 22.42 9.98
CA MET A 94 -5.97 21.82 9.24
C MET A 94 -4.63 22.08 9.95
N HIS A 95 -4.37 23.34 10.33
CA HIS A 95 -3.15 23.72 11.04
C HIS A 95 -3.01 23.00 12.39
N ILE A 96 -4.08 22.92 13.17
CA ILE A 96 -4.11 22.19 14.45
C ILE A 96 -3.79 20.71 14.24
N HIS A 97 -4.37 20.06 13.23
CA HIS A 97 -4.08 18.66 12.95
C HIS A 97 -2.61 18.42 12.57
N PHE A 98 -2.00 19.31 11.79
CA PHE A 98 -0.55 19.24 11.52
C PHE A 98 0.34 19.54 12.73
N LEU A 99 -0.14 20.32 13.70
CA LEU A 99 0.55 20.45 15.00
C LEU A 99 0.47 19.14 15.79
N HIS A 100 -0.71 18.52 15.84
CA HIS A 100 -0.91 17.23 16.52
C HIS A 100 -0.05 16.11 15.94
N LEU A 101 0.13 16.07 14.61
CA LEU A 101 1.00 15.08 13.96
C LEU A 101 2.46 15.12 14.44
N ARG A 102 2.93 16.29 14.88
CA ARG A 102 4.30 16.51 15.35
C ARG A 102 4.45 16.37 16.87
N HIS A 103 3.34 16.18 17.58
CA HIS A 103 3.34 16.07 19.03
C HIS A 103 3.40 14.59 19.45
N PRO A 104 4.37 14.17 20.27
CA PRO A 104 4.58 12.75 20.62
C PRO A 104 3.39 12.13 21.37
N ASP A 105 2.64 12.94 22.12
CA ASP A 105 1.51 12.46 22.94
C ASP A 105 0.17 12.38 22.19
N TYR A 106 0.11 12.77 20.91
CA TYR A 106 -1.16 12.78 20.17
C TYR A 106 -1.30 11.58 19.23
N ALA A 107 -2.51 11.03 19.14
CA ALA A 107 -2.82 9.94 18.23
C ALA A 107 -2.72 10.41 16.76
N ALA A 108 -1.59 10.13 16.12
CA ALA A 108 -1.33 10.53 14.72
C ALA A 108 -2.45 10.10 13.76
N HIS A 109 -3.02 8.90 13.97
CA HIS A 109 -4.14 8.37 13.18
C HIS A 109 -5.37 9.30 13.16
N ASP A 110 -5.69 9.94 14.28
CA ASP A 110 -6.85 10.83 14.37
C ASP A 110 -6.63 12.14 13.62
N ALA A 111 -5.42 12.69 13.73
CA ALA A 111 -5.03 13.89 13.00
C ALA A 111 -5.00 13.62 11.49
N LEU A 112 -4.35 12.53 11.05
CA LEU A 112 -4.30 12.11 9.64
C LEU A 112 -5.70 11.94 9.04
N ALA A 113 -6.57 11.20 9.73
CA ALA A 113 -7.92 11.01 9.23
C ALA A 113 -8.77 12.28 9.22
N SER A 114 -8.52 13.22 10.14
CA SER A 114 -9.17 14.53 10.13
C SER A 114 -8.69 15.41 8.98
N ILE A 115 -7.42 15.30 8.60
CA ILE A 115 -6.86 15.95 7.40
C ILE A 115 -7.55 15.38 6.14
N ASN A 116 -7.65 14.05 6.03
CA ASN A 116 -8.40 13.40 4.95
C ASN A 116 -9.88 13.82 4.91
N ASP A 117 -10.55 13.94 6.07
CA ASP A 117 -11.93 14.43 6.14
C ASP A 117 -12.06 15.84 5.55
N LEU A 118 -11.15 16.76 5.90
CA LEU A 118 -11.12 18.11 5.31
C LEU A 118 -10.89 18.07 3.80
N HIS A 119 -9.96 17.24 3.32
CA HIS A 119 -9.71 17.04 1.89
C HIS A 119 -10.94 16.48 1.16
N SER A 120 -11.62 15.50 1.78
CA SER A 120 -12.80 14.83 1.24
C SER A 120 -13.95 15.82 1.08
N ARG A 121 -14.12 16.74 2.02
CA ARG A 121 -15.10 17.86 1.95
C ARG A 121 -14.76 18.91 0.90
N GLY A 122 -13.66 18.74 0.15
CA GLY A 122 -13.28 19.63 -0.93
C GLY A 122 -12.55 20.89 -0.47
N TYR A 123 -12.02 20.94 0.77
CA TYR A 123 -11.12 22.01 1.16
C TYR A 123 -9.75 21.84 0.50
N ARG A 124 -9.19 22.95 0.03
CA ARG A 124 -7.85 23.06 -0.56
C ARG A 124 -7.20 24.29 0.02
N PHE A 125 -6.00 24.13 0.55
CA PHE A 125 -5.26 25.20 1.20
C PHE A 125 -3.92 25.41 0.52
N ALA A 126 -3.25 26.51 0.88
CA ALA A 126 -1.91 26.81 0.42
C ALA A 126 -0.87 25.88 1.08
N ALA A 127 0.34 25.85 0.54
CA ALA A 127 1.42 24.94 0.96
C ALA A 127 1.86 25.12 2.42
N ASP A 128 1.67 26.31 2.99
CA ASP A 128 1.96 26.61 4.41
C ASP A 128 0.98 25.94 5.37
N THR A 129 -0.23 25.64 4.90
CA THR A 129 -1.31 25.04 5.68
C THR A 129 -1.42 23.53 5.40
N ASP A 130 -1.20 23.12 4.16
CA ASP A 130 -1.43 21.75 3.67
C ASP A 130 -0.26 21.26 2.80
N PRO A 131 0.94 21.09 3.38
CA PRO A 131 2.18 20.91 2.64
C PRO A 131 2.20 19.68 1.72
N GLY A 132 1.60 18.56 2.12
CA GLY A 132 1.57 17.34 1.32
C GLY A 132 0.92 17.51 -0.05
N MET A 133 -0.12 18.34 -0.14
CA MET A 133 -0.81 18.60 -1.41
C MET A 133 0.04 19.37 -2.43
N HIS A 134 1.15 19.96 -1.98
CA HIS A 134 2.07 20.77 -2.81
C HIS A 134 3.48 20.19 -2.89
N ALA A 135 3.77 19.09 -2.21
CA ALA A 135 5.09 18.47 -2.22
C ALA A 135 5.53 18.08 -3.65
N PRO A 136 6.76 18.39 -4.10
CA PRO A 136 7.25 18.01 -5.44
C PRO A 136 7.28 16.49 -5.64
N LEU A 137 7.01 16.02 -6.86
CA LEU A 137 7.09 14.58 -7.18
C LEU A 137 8.49 14.02 -6.86
N GLY A 138 8.56 12.85 -6.23
CA GLY A 138 9.80 12.22 -5.76
C GLY A 138 10.22 12.64 -4.36
N THR A 139 9.40 13.43 -3.65
CA THR A 139 9.65 13.74 -2.23
C THR A 139 9.40 12.48 -1.40
N ARG A 140 10.37 12.07 -0.56
CA ARG A 140 10.16 11.00 0.43
C ARG A 140 9.02 11.40 1.37
N TRP A 141 8.04 10.53 1.54
CA TRP A 141 6.87 10.86 2.34
C TRP A 141 7.15 10.74 3.83
N ASP A 142 6.76 11.75 4.58
CA ASP A 142 6.74 11.73 6.05
C ASP A 142 5.33 12.13 6.47
N PHE A 143 4.58 11.20 7.04
CA PHE A 143 3.19 11.43 7.43
C PHE A 143 3.04 12.48 8.54
N ALA A 144 4.07 12.70 9.36
CA ALA A 144 4.04 13.72 10.40
C ALA A 144 4.21 15.14 9.83
N LEU A 145 4.91 15.27 8.70
CA LEU A 145 5.21 16.55 8.06
C LEU A 145 4.28 16.88 6.88
N LEU A 146 3.89 15.87 6.12
CA LEU A 146 3.14 16.00 4.86
C LEU A 146 1.70 15.52 4.98
N GLY A 147 1.34 14.84 6.07
CA GLY A 147 0.00 14.32 6.29
C GLY A 147 -0.28 13.07 5.43
N PRO A 148 -1.54 12.73 5.17
CA PRO A 148 -1.92 11.57 4.36
C PRO A 148 -1.37 11.66 2.93
N TYR A 149 -0.97 10.53 2.36
CA TYR A 149 -0.48 10.45 0.99
C TYR A 149 -1.64 10.62 -0.01
N PRO A 150 -1.61 11.60 -0.93
CA PRO A 150 -2.69 11.79 -1.89
C PRO A 150 -2.69 10.70 -2.97
N ALA A 151 -3.77 9.94 -3.09
CA ALA A 151 -3.88 8.82 -4.03
C ALA A 151 -3.65 9.22 -5.50
N LYS A 152 -4.09 10.43 -5.86
CA LYS A 152 -3.94 10.99 -7.21
C LYS A 152 -2.50 11.43 -7.54
N ARG A 153 -1.57 11.40 -6.60
CA ARG A 153 -0.22 11.96 -6.76
C ARG A 153 0.58 11.27 -7.86
N LEU A 154 0.42 9.96 -8.02
CA LEU A 154 1.04 9.18 -9.10
C LEU A 154 0.61 9.62 -10.51
N LEU A 155 -0.49 10.39 -10.67
CA LEU A 155 -0.81 11.04 -11.95
C LEU A 155 0.26 12.03 -12.41
N GLY A 156 1.05 12.59 -11.48
CA GLY A 156 2.17 13.45 -11.81
C GLY A 156 3.19 12.76 -12.71
N VAL A 157 3.27 11.43 -12.66
CA VAL A 157 4.13 10.60 -13.52
C VAL A 157 3.65 10.64 -14.97
N GLU A 158 2.34 10.61 -15.23
CA GLU A 158 1.78 10.65 -16.58
C GLU A 158 2.13 11.93 -17.35
N ARG A 159 2.28 13.04 -16.63
CA ARG A 159 2.58 14.36 -17.20
C ARG A 159 4.06 14.55 -17.55
N LYS A 160 4.94 13.68 -17.05
CA LYS A 160 6.38 13.77 -17.29
C LYS A 160 6.75 13.05 -18.60
N ALA A 161 7.40 13.77 -19.52
CA ALA A 161 7.85 13.24 -20.79
C ALA A 161 9.03 12.27 -20.58
N GLY A 162 8.71 10.97 -20.56
CA GLY A 162 9.68 9.87 -20.50
C GLY A 162 9.94 9.39 -19.08
N LEU A 163 9.37 8.23 -18.72
CA LEU A 163 9.53 7.60 -17.39
C LEU A 163 10.98 7.44 -16.96
N ARG A 164 11.91 7.23 -17.91
CA ARG A 164 13.34 7.02 -17.63
C ARG A 164 14.02 8.24 -17.05
N LYS A 165 13.65 9.44 -17.49
CA LYS A 165 14.25 10.69 -16.99
C LYS A 165 13.86 10.98 -15.55
N VAL A 166 12.82 10.30 -15.07
CA VAL A 166 12.19 10.54 -13.77
C VAL A 166 12.05 9.23 -13.00
N GLU A 167 12.91 8.26 -13.31
CA GLU A 167 12.85 6.89 -12.80
C GLU A 167 12.97 6.87 -11.28
N ASP A 168 13.90 7.64 -10.72
CA ASP A 168 14.12 7.72 -9.28
C ASP A 168 12.92 8.37 -8.58
N GLU A 169 12.34 9.43 -9.14
CA GLU A 169 11.11 10.01 -8.57
C GLU A 169 9.93 9.04 -8.66
N VAL A 170 9.81 8.29 -9.76
CA VAL A 170 8.74 7.29 -9.92
C VAL A 170 8.91 6.16 -8.91
N ARG A 171 10.13 5.67 -8.70
CA ARG A 171 10.41 4.66 -7.67
C ARG A 171 10.07 5.17 -6.28
N GLN A 172 10.52 6.38 -5.94
CA GLN A 172 10.23 6.98 -4.65
C GLN A 172 8.73 7.15 -4.42
N GLU A 173 7.97 7.57 -5.44
CA GLU A 173 6.52 7.70 -5.32
C GLU A 173 5.80 6.35 -5.21
N LEU A 174 6.28 5.30 -5.90
CA LEU A 174 5.77 3.94 -5.73
C LEU A 174 6.04 3.41 -4.32
N ASP A 175 7.21 3.72 -3.74
CA ASP A 175 7.55 3.31 -2.38
C ASP A 175 6.70 4.05 -1.35
N ASN A 176 6.54 5.37 -1.48
CA ASN A 176 5.61 6.15 -0.66
C ASN A 176 4.18 5.61 -0.71
N ALA A 177 3.69 5.28 -1.92
CA ALA A 177 2.35 4.76 -2.13
C ALA A 177 2.15 3.38 -1.48
N ARG A 178 3.14 2.49 -1.56
CA ARG A 178 3.11 1.18 -0.90
C ARG A 178 3.13 1.31 0.62
N GLU A 179 3.95 2.21 1.16
CA GLU A 179 3.99 2.50 2.59
C GLU A 179 2.61 2.98 3.07
N ALA A 180 2.00 3.94 2.38
CA ALA A 180 0.65 4.41 2.70
C ALA A 180 -0.40 3.29 2.67
N LEU A 181 -0.37 2.41 1.66
CA LEU A 181 -1.27 1.25 1.57
C LEU A 181 -1.05 0.25 2.71
N TRP A 182 0.22 -0.02 3.04
CA TRP A 182 0.57 -0.96 4.11
C TRP A 182 0.11 -0.43 5.47
N MET A 183 0.39 0.85 5.79
CA MET A 183 -0.05 1.47 7.05
C MET A 183 -1.57 1.56 7.15
N GLN A 184 -2.26 1.84 6.04
CA GLN A 184 -3.72 1.83 5.99
C GLN A 184 -4.27 0.43 6.31
N MET A 185 -3.72 -0.61 5.71
CA MET A 185 -4.10 -2.00 5.97
C MET A 185 -3.83 -2.40 7.43
N ASP A 186 -2.67 -2.04 7.98
CA ASP A 186 -2.34 -2.32 9.39
C ASP A 186 -3.33 -1.65 10.35
N THR A 187 -3.73 -0.41 10.06
CA THR A 187 -4.76 0.32 10.82
C THR A 187 -6.12 -0.34 10.75
N GLU A 188 -6.51 -0.80 9.57
CA GLU A 188 -7.78 -1.52 9.36
C GLU A 188 -7.79 -2.88 10.05
N MET A 189 -6.65 -3.57 10.15
CA MET A 189 -6.53 -4.82 10.90
C MET A 189 -6.55 -4.60 12.42
N ALA A 190 -5.90 -3.53 12.90
CA ALA A 190 -5.88 -3.17 14.31
C ALA A 190 -7.27 -2.72 14.81
N ARG A 191 -8.09 -2.13 13.92
CA ARG A 191 -9.49 -1.80 14.20
C ARG A 191 -10.37 -3.03 14.00
N GLY A 192 -10.99 -3.50 15.08
CA GLY A 192 -11.84 -4.69 15.03
C GLY A 192 -12.97 -4.58 14.00
N ARG A 193 -13.46 -5.75 13.53
CA ARG A 193 -14.60 -5.87 12.62
C ARG A 193 -15.84 -5.17 13.21
N GLY A 194 -16.17 -3.98 12.72
CA GLY A 194 -17.35 -3.21 13.16
C GLY A 194 -17.17 -1.69 13.10
N GLU A 195 -15.93 -1.20 13.22
CA GLU A 195 -15.62 0.19 12.92
C GLU A 195 -15.43 0.32 11.40
N GLY A 196 -16.26 1.14 10.74
CA GLY A 196 -16.17 1.33 9.30
C GLY A 196 -14.76 1.75 8.84
N VAL A 197 -14.43 1.48 7.58
CA VAL A 197 -13.11 1.82 7.01
C VAL A 197 -12.87 3.32 7.09
N ARG A 198 -11.94 3.74 7.94
CA ARG A 198 -11.52 5.13 8.08
C ARG A 198 -10.26 5.35 7.27
N MET A 199 -10.32 6.31 6.34
CA MET A 199 -9.18 6.71 5.53
C MET A 199 -8.18 7.50 6.39
N VAL A 200 -7.01 6.93 6.64
CA VAL A 200 -5.97 7.52 7.50
C VAL A 200 -4.74 7.91 6.68
N PHE A 201 -4.11 6.94 6.02
CA PHE A 201 -2.81 7.17 5.37
C PHE A 201 -2.92 7.56 3.90
N THR A 202 -4.10 7.44 3.31
CA THR A 202 -4.42 7.88 1.95
C THR A 202 -5.86 8.37 1.90
N ASP A 203 -6.20 9.24 0.96
CA ASP A 203 -7.57 9.70 0.72
C ASP A 203 -8.41 8.71 -0.12
N ASP A 204 -7.78 7.75 -0.79
CA ASP A 204 -8.44 6.73 -1.62
C ASP A 204 -7.57 5.47 -1.82
N VAL A 205 -7.96 4.36 -1.22
CA VAL A 205 -7.20 3.10 -1.26
C VAL A 205 -7.24 2.44 -2.63
N GLU A 206 -8.41 2.43 -3.29
CA GLU A 206 -8.60 1.75 -4.57
C GLU A 206 -7.89 2.48 -5.71
N LEU A 207 -7.96 3.81 -5.71
CA LEU A 207 -7.18 4.62 -6.62
C LEU A 207 -5.68 4.42 -6.41
N LEU A 208 -5.21 4.44 -5.17
CA LEU A 208 -3.79 4.30 -4.87
C LEU A 208 -3.27 2.91 -5.27
N ARG A 209 -4.03 1.85 -5.00
CA ARG A 209 -3.69 0.47 -5.38
C ARG A 209 -3.60 0.31 -6.90
N SER A 210 -4.63 0.73 -7.63
CA SER A 210 -4.64 0.65 -9.10
C SER A 210 -3.52 1.50 -9.73
N ALA A 211 -3.18 2.64 -9.12
CA ALA A 211 -2.04 3.45 -9.54
C ALA A 211 -0.70 2.71 -9.35
N VAL A 212 -0.46 2.13 -8.17
CA VAL A 212 0.77 1.36 -7.89
C VAL A 212 0.94 0.23 -8.90
N GLU A 213 -0.10 -0.57 -9.12
CA GLU A 213 -0.07 -1.68 -10.09
C GLU A 213 0.28 -1.21 -11.50
N TYR A 214 -0.41 -0.16 -11.97
CA TYR A 214 -0.19 0.38 -13.30
C TYR A 214 1.23 0.96 -13.48
N TYR A 215 1.67 1.84 -12.58
CA TYR A 215 2.96 2.52 -12.71
C TYR A 215 4.15 1.59 -12.45
N GLN A 216 4.00 0.58 -11.59
CA GLN A 216 5.00 -0.46 -11.40
C GLN A 216 5.18 -1.30 -12.68
N ALA A 217 4.07 -1.75 -13.28
CA ALA A 217 4.12 -2.50 -14.53
C ALA A 217 4.72 -1.66 -15.67
N ARG A 218 4.30 -0.39 -15.78
CA ARG A 218 4.81 0.54 -16.79
C ARG A 218 6.31 0.81 -16.62
N LEU A 219 6.78 0.96 -15.39
CA LEU A 219 8.21 1.13 -15.10
C LEU A 219 9.00 -0.12 -15.52
N ARG A 220 8.51 -1.32 -15.17
CA ARG A 220 9.14 -2.59 -15.56
C ARG A 220 9.31 -2.71 -17.07
N VAL A 221 8.23 -2.51 -17.82
CA VAL A 221 8.26 -2.58 -19.30
C VAL A 221 9.22 -1.55 -19.90
N ALA A 222 9.26 -0.32 -19.35
CA ALA A 222 10.15 0.72 -19.83
C ALA A 222 11.65 0.41 -19.62
N LEU A 223 11.98 -0.36 -18.58
CA LEU A 223 13.34 -0.80 -18.24
C LEU A 223 13.73 -2.08 -19.01
N GLU A 224 12.80 -3.01 -19.22
CA GLU A 224 13.05 -4.24 -19.99
C GLU A 224 13.28 -3.94 -21.48
N ALA A 225 12.56 -2.97 -22.05
CA ALA A 225 12.78 -2.50 -23.42
C ALA A 225 14.17 -1.85 -23.67
N VAL A 226 15.05 -1.77 -22.67
CA VAL A 226 16.46 -1.34 -22.81
C VAL A 226 17.41 -2.52 -22.96
N ARG A 227 17.03 -3.69 -22.45
CA ARG A 227 17.92 -4.87 -22.39
C ARG A 227 17.93 -5.69 -23.69
N VAL A 228 17.10 -5.31 -24.65
CA VAL A 228 16.98 -5.89 -26.00
C VAL A 228 17.49 -4.86 -26.99
#